data_AF-A0A920P0X2-F1
#
_entry.id   AF-A0A920P0X2-F1
#
_cell.length_a   1.000
_cell.length_b   1.000
_cell.length_c   1.000
_cell.angle_alpha   90.00
_cell.angle_beta   90.00
_cell.angle_gamma   90.00
#
_symmetry.space_group_name_H-M   'P 1'
#
loop_
_entity.id
_entity.type
_entity.pdbx_description
1 polymer ?
#
loop_
_entity_poly.entity_id
_entity_poly.type
_entity_poly.pdbx_seq_one_letter_code
_entity_poly.pdbx_strand_id
1 'polypeptide(L)'
;MIFGETHLFGGSIKIGGMAGDQQAAAIGQACFKPGQSKGTYGTGCFILMNIGSKFKLSTSRLLTTVAFKIGSKKMYCYEGSIFVAGSAVLMVA
;
A
#
# COMPACT_ATOMS: atom_id res chain seq x y z
N MET A 1 17.76 -8.43 0.93
CA MET A 1 17.71 -7.77 2.26
C MET A 1 16.79 -8.62 3.11
N ILE A 2 17.27 -9.12 4.24
CA ILE A 2 16.49 -9.94 5.18
C ILE A 2 16.19 -9.04 6.37
N PHE A 3 14.93 -8.97 6.79
CA PHE A 3 14.48 -8.13 7.90
C PHE A 3 14.60 -8.84 9.26
N GLY A 4 14.71 -10.16 9.24
CA GLY A 4 14.86 -10.99 10.43
C GLY A 4 14.73 -12.47 10.08
N GLU A 5 14.75 -13.30 11.11
CA GLU A 5 14.56 -14.74 11.01
C GLU A 5 13.68 -15.20 12.17
N THR A 6 12.80 -16.17 11.92
CA THR A 6 11.94 -16.77 12.95
C THR A 6 12.17 -18.27 13.00
N HIS A 7 12.13 -18.82 14.22
CA HIS A 7 12.23 -20.26 14.48
C HIS A 7 10.91 -20.87 14.99
N LEU A 8 9.83 -20.09 15.02
CA LEU A 8 8.55 -20.47 15.64
C LEU A 8 7.80 -21.60 14.91
N PHE A 9 8.23 -21.98 13.70
CA PHE A 9 7.51 -22.90 12.81
C PHE A 9 8.29 -24.20 12.53
N GLY A 10 9.11 -24.67 13.47
CA GLY A 10 9.81 -25.96 13.36
C GLY A 10 11.03 -25.96 12.43
N GLY A 11 11.54 -24.78 12.08
CA GLY A 11 12.69 -24.56 11.23
C GLY A 11 12.98 -23.06 11.17
N SER A 12 14.11 -22.66 10.57
CA SER A 12 14.39 -21.23 10.42
C SER A 12 13.78 -20.67 9.13
N ILE A 13 13.01 -19.59 9.27
CA ILE A 13 12.32 -18.90 8.17
C ILE A 13 12.80 -17.46 8.12
N LYS A 14 13.32 -17.05 6.96
CA LYS A 14 13.78 -15.68 6.71
C LYS A 14 12.61 -14.75 6.43
N ILE A 15 12.56 -13.62 7.11
CA ILE A 15 11.59 -12.54 6.86
C ILE A 15 12.11 -11.69 5.71
N GLY A 16 11.61 -11.94 4.50
CA GLY A 16 12.09 -11.32 3.26
C GLY A 16 11.46 -9.96 2.92
N GLY A 17 10.36 -9.58 3.59
CA GLY A 17 9.61 -8.37 3.26
C GLY A 17 8.61 -7.99 4.33
N MET A 18 8.34 -6.69 4.44
CA MET A 18 7.27 -6.11 5.24
C MET A 18 6.64 -4.96 4.45
N ALA A 19 5.32 -4.86 4.49
CA ALA A 19 4.56 -3.80 3.84
C ALA A 19 3.30 -3.49 4.65
N GLY A 20 2.83 -2.24 4.61
CA GLY A 20 1.49 -1.91 5.08
C GLY A 20 0.43 -2.56 4.19
N ASP A 21 -0.75 -2.85 4.72
CA ASP A 21 -1.84 -3.54 4.01
C ASP A 21 -2.15 -2.88 2.65
N GLN A 22 -2.42 -1.58 2.63
CA GLN A 22 -2.81 -0.89 1.40
C GLN A 22 -1.68 -0.87 0.35
N GLN A 23 -0.43 -0.71 0.79
CA GLN A 23 0.75 -0.83 -0.05
C GLN A 23 0.93 -2.27 -0.57
N ALA A 24 0.69 -3.27 0.27
CA ALA A 24 0.75 -4.67 -0.10
C ALA A 24 -0.33 -5.03 -1.14
N ALA A 25 -1.55 -4.50 -0.99
CA ALA A 25 -2.62 -4.67 -1.97
C ALA A 25 -2.27 -4.05 -3.34
N ALA A 26 -1.65 -2.87 -3.35
CA ALA A 26 -1.17 -2.24 -4.59
C ALA A 26 -0.03 -3.05 -5.26
N ILE A 27 0.89 -3.62 -4.46
CA ILE A 27 1.94 -4.53 -4.96
C ILE A 27 1.33 -5.81 -5.53
N GLY A 28 0.37 -6.42 -4.82
CA GLY A 28 -0.32 -7.64 -5.25
C GLY A 28 -1.11 -7.46 -6.55
N GLN A 29 -1.57 -6.24 -6.82
CA GLN A 29 -2.20 -5.84 -8.08
C GLN A 29 -1.20 -5.34 -9.14
N ALA A 30 0.10 -5.53 -8.92
CA ALA A 30 1.17 -5.17 -9.84
C ALA A 30 1.19 -3.68 -10.25
N CYS A 31 0.77 -2.77 -9.37
CA CYS A 31 0.78 -1.32 -9.59
C CYS A 31 2.19 -0.70 -9.50
N PHE A 32 3.13 -1.18 -10.31
CA PHE A 32 4.54 -0.80 -10.25
C PHE A 32 4.90 0.44 -11.08
N LYS A 33 4.05 0.83 -12.03
CA LYS A 33 4.30 1.94 -12.96
C LYS A 33 3.53 3.19 -12.53
N PRO A 34 4.08 4.39 -12.79
CA PRO A 34 3.36 5.64 -12.55
C PRO A 34 1.99 5.66 -13.24
N GLY A 35 0.98 6.20 -12.56
CA GLY A 35 -0.41 6.26 -13.03
C GLY A 35 -1.24 5.01 -12.77
N GLN A 36 -0.62 3.88 -12.40
CA GLN A 36 -1.38 2.70 -11.96
C GLN A 36 -1.92 2.92 -10.56
N SER A 37 -3.18 2.54 -10.35
CA SER A 37 -3.89 2.72 -9.09
C SER A 37 -4.60 1.46 -8.63
N LYS A 38 -4.80 1.37 -7.32
CA LYS A 38 -5.57 0.33 -6.66
C LYS A 38 -6.45 0.97 -5.59
N GLY A 39 -7.75 0.65 -5.63
CA GLY A 39 -8.70 0.88 -4.55
C GLY A 39 -8.99 -0.41 -3.77
N THR A 40 -8.83 -0.38 -2.45
CA THR A 40 -9.27 -1.46 -1.55
C THR A 40 -10.58 -1.04 -0.89
N TYR A 41 -11.65 -1.81 -1.12
CA TYR A 41 -12.98 -1.52 -0.61
C TYR A 41 -13.29 -2.48 0.54
N GLY A 42 -13.43 -1.93 1.75
CA GLY A 42 -13.87 -2.62 2.95
C GLY A 42 -14.75 -1.69 3.80
N THR A 43 -14.60 -1.69 5.12
CA THR A 43 -15.29 -0.74 6.01
C THR A 43 -15.02 0.71 5.58
N GLY A 44 -13.77 1.02 5.25
CA GLY A 44 -13.35 2.22 4.51
C GLY A 44 -12.89 1.90 3.09
N CYS A 45 -12.58 2.92 2.30
CA CYS A 45 -11.99 2.79 0.97
C CYS A 45 -10.64 3.52 0.93
N PHE A 46 -9.59 2.82 0.50
CA PHE A 46 -8.25 3.39 0.35
C PHE A 46 -7.83 3.28 -1.10
N ILE A 47 -7.46 4.41 -1.70
CA ILE A 47 -7.00 4.50 -3.08
C ILE A 47 -5.54 4.89 -3.07
N LEU A 48 -4.70 4.05 -3.67
CA LEU A 48 -3.28 4.33 -3.87
C LEU A 48 -3.01 4.47 -5.37
N MET A 49 -2.31 5.53 -5.76
CA MET A 49 -1.84 5.73 -7.14
C MET A 49 -0.33 5.94 -7.16
N ASN A 50 0.40 5.07 -7.85
CA ASN A 50 1.84 5.18 -7.99
C ASN A 50 2.22 6.43 -8.79
N ILE A 51 3.15 7.24 -8.27
CA ILE A 51 3.64 8.47 -8.92
C ILE A 51 5.11 8.38 -9.35
N GLY A 52 5.71 7.18 -9.23
CA GLY A 52 7.10 6.90 -9.59
C GLY A 52 8.09 7.24 -8.48
N SER A 53 9.36 7.39 -8.88
CA SER A 53 10.49 7.56 -7.95
C SER A 53 10.70 9.00 -7.48
N LYS A 54 10.01 9.98 -8.09
CA LYS A 54 10.10 11.39 -7.71
C LYS A 54 9.01 11.71 -6.70
N PHE A 55 9.41 12.11 -5.50
CA PHE A 55 8.49 12.66 -4.51
C PHE A 55 7.83 13.93 -5.07
N LYS A 56 6.52 14.02 -4.95
CA LYS A 56 5.72 15.20 -5.32
C LYS A 56 4.60 15.35 -4.31
N LEU A 57 4.41 16.55 -3.77
CA LEU A 57 3.22 16.84 -2.96
C LEU A 57 1.99 16.88 -3.85
N SER A 58 0.88 16.35 -3.35
CA SER A 58 -0.38 16.43 -4.08
C SER A 58 -0.91 17.85 -4.12
N THR A 59 -1.39 18.28 -5.29
CA THR A 59 -2.14 19.54 -5.47
C THR A 59 -3.65 19.37 -5.23
N SER A 60 -4.10 18.13 -5.08
CA SER A 60 -5.49 17.76 -4.81
C SER A 60 -5.49 17.00 -3.49
N ARG A 61 -6.17 17.49 -2.45
CA ARG A 61 -6.27 17.04 -1.03
C ARG A 61 -6.02 15.54 -0.73
N LEU A 62 -4.86 15.01 -1.09
CA LEU A 62 -4.43 13.62 -1.01
C LEU A 62 -3.10 13.60 -0.28
N LEU A 63 -2.83 12.50 0.41
CA LEU A 63 -1.55 12.28 1.06
C LEU A 63 -0.51 11.85 0.03
N THR A 64 0.73 12.26 0.22
CA THR A 64 1.87 11.70 -0.52
C THR A 64 2.66 10.81 0.41
N THR A 65 2.80 9.54 0.06
CA THR A 65 3.47 8.54 0.90
C THR A 65 4.38 7.63 0.08
N VAL A 66 5.14 6.77 0.76
CA VAL A 66 5.95 5.73 0.11
C VAL A 66 5.02 4.62 -0.38
N ALA A 67 5.09 4.29 -1.68
CA ALA A 67 4.37 3.17 -2.25
C ALA A 67 5.05 1.86 -1.87
N PHE A 68 6.34 1.74 -2.20
CA PHE A 68 7.17 0.59 -1.85
C PHE A 68 8.65 0.93 -2.04
N LYS A 69 9.52 0.13 -1.40
CA LYS A 69 10.95 0.12 -1.67
C LYS A 69 11.40 -1.31 -1.93
N ILE A 70 11.78 -1.61 -3.17
CA ILE A 70 12.28 -2.93 -3.58
C ILE A 70 13.73 -2.75 -4.03
N GLY A 71 14.65 -3.33 -3.28
CA GLY A 71 16.09 -3.07 -3.45
C GLY A 71 16.43 -1.59 -3.25
N SER A 72 17.07 -0.98 -4.25
CA SER A 72 17.39 0.45 -4.27
C SER A 72 16.25 1.32 -4.83
N LYS A 73 15.23 0.73 -5.46
CA LYS A 73 14.13 1.48 -6.09
C LYS A 73 13.07 1.80 -5.05
N LYS A 74 12.98 3.08 -4.67
CA LYS A 74 11.87 3.64 -3.89
C LYS A 74 10.87 4.29 -4.83
N MET A 75 9.60 3.96 -4.65
CA MET A 75 8.47 4.59 -5.34
C MET A 75 7.57 5.28 -4.34
N TYR A 76 6.89 6.33 -4.80
CA TYR A 76 5.92 7.10 -4.04
C TYR A 76 4.52 6.89 -4.63
N CYS A 77 3.50 7.19 -3.83
CA CYS A 77 2.13 7.21 -4.29
C CYS A 77 1.34 8.38 -3.70
N TYR A 78 0.27 8.74 -4.38
CA TYR A 78 -0.83 9.47 -3.75
C TYR A 78 -1.77 8.49 -3.07
N GLU A 79 -2.19 8.84 -1.87
CA GLU A 79 -3.14 8.08 -1.08
C GLU A 79 -4.38 8.93 -0.80
N GLY A 80 -5.55 8.38 -1.11
CA GLY A 80 -6.85 8.89 -0.70
C GLY A 80 -7.52 7.91 0.25
N SER A 81 -7.90 8.38 1.43
CA SER A 81 -8.43 7.53 2.51
C SER A 81 -9.84 7.99 2.85
N ILE A 82 -10.82 7.11 2.59
CA ILE A 82 -12.24 7.32 2.87
C ILE A 82 -12.59 6.40 4.03
N PHE A 83 -12.70 6.94 5.23
CA PHE A 83 -12.90 6.13 6.44
C PHE A 83 -14.28 5.45 6.53
N VAL A 84 -15.27 5.97 5.79
CA VAL A 84 -16.64 5.44 5.74
C VAL A 84 -16.97 5.03 4.30
N ALA A 85 -16.97 3.73 4.02
CA ALA A 85 -17.34 3.17 2.72
C ALA A 85 -18.32 2.00 2.91
N GLY A 86 -17.81 0.78 3.18
CA GLY A 86 -18.66 -0.39 3.46
C GLY A 86 -19.42 -0.28 4.78
N SER A 87 -18.91 0.49 5.76
CA SER A 87 -19.67 0.81 6.96
C SER A 87 -20.94 1.61 6.68
N ALA A 88 -20.97 2.39 5.60
CA ALA A 88 -22.19 3.07 5.20
C ALA A 88 -23.27 2.05 4.84
N VAL A 89 -22.95 1.01 4.06
CA VAL A 89 -23.90 -0.05 3.68
C VAL A 89 -24.40 -0.81 4.90
N LEU A 90 -23.52 -1.14 5.85
CA LEU A 90 -23.90 -1.79 7.12
C LEU A 90 -24.87 -0.95 7.96
N MET A 91 -24.82 0.37 7.83
CA MET A 91 -25.64 1.30 8.61
C MET A 91 -27.01 1.59 7.98
N VAL A 92 -27.16 1.37 6.67
CA VAL A 92 -28.47 1.49 5.97
C VAL A 92 -29.20 0.15 5.82
N ALA A 93 -28.54 -0.96 6.12
CA ALA A 93 -29.14 -2.30 6.20
C ALA A 93 -29.75 -2.54 7.58
#